data_AF-A0A938K5G4-F1
#
_entry.id   AF-A0A938K5G4-F1
#
_cell.length_a   1.000
_cell.length_b   1.000
_cell.length_c   1.000
_cell.angle_alpha   90.00
_cell.angle_beta   90.00
_cell.angle_gamma   90.00
#
_symmetry.space_group_name_H-M   'P 1'
#
loop_
_entity.id
_entity.type
_entity.pdbx_description
1 polymer ?
#
loop_
_entity_poly.entity_id
_entity_poly.type
_entity_poly.pdbx_seq_one_letter_code
_entity_poly.pdbx_strand_id
1 'polypeptide(L)' 'MSLAPDRLAIGIRRHFTTPGQHPYDQVVWEKRDARISNWKDGSVAFEQLGVEFPVTWSL' A
#
# COMPACT_ATOMS: atom_id res chain seq x y z
N MET A 1 10.32 44.81 18.11
CA MET A 1 9.53 43.56 18.28
C MET A 1 8.81 43.30 16.97
N SER A 2 9.46 42.57 16.05
CA SER A 2 8.90 42.33 14.71
C SER A 2 7.84 41.23 14.82
N LEU A 3 6.57 41.60 14.61
CA LEU A 3 5.48 40.66 14.35
C LEU A 3 5.66 40.16 12.91
N ALA A 4 6.62 39.25 12.70
CA ALA A 4 6.55 38.41 11.52
C ALA A 4 5.37 37.45 11.75
N PRO A 5 4.30 37.46 10.93
CA PRO A 5 3.34 36.37 10.96
C PRO A 5 4.13 35.08 10.66
N ASP A 6 3.98 34.07 11.51
CA ASP A 6 4.55 32.73 11.39
C ASP A 6 4.68 32.34 9.91
N ARG A 7 5.90 32.47 9.39
CA ARG A 7 6.18 32.30 7.98
C ARG A 7 6.05 30.80 7.65
N LEU A 8 4.90 30.47 7.06
CA LEU A 8 4.68 29.35 6.15
C LEU A 8 4.84 27.96 6.78
N ALA A 9 3.85 27.56 7.57
CA ALA A 9 3.54 26.14 7.64
C ALA A 9 3.19 25.69 6.20
N ILE A 10 4.07 24.89 5.58
CA ILE A 10 3.71 24.16 4.37
C ILE A 10 2.43 23.39 4.71
N GLY A 11 1.32 23.72 4.04
CA GLY A 11 -0.01 23.19 4.31
C GLY A 11 -0.18 21.72 3.92
N ILE A 12 0.83 20.87 4.17
CA ILE A 12 0.76 19.43 3.98
C ILE A 12 -0.24 18.89 5.00
N ARG A 13 -1.37 18.43 4.49
CA ARG A 13 -2.40 17.74 5.25
C ARG A 13 -2.39 16.25 4.92
N ARG A 14 -2.85 15.43 5.86
CA ARG A 14 -3.10 14.00 5.61
C ARG A 14 -4.32 13.89 4.71
N HIS A 15 -4.22 13.07 3.67
CA HIS A 15 -5.34 12.81 2.75
C HIS A 15 -5.85 11.38 2.85
N PHE A 16 -4.97 10.40 3.05
CA PHE A 16 -5.29 8.96 3.07
C PHE A 16 -4.95 8.28 4.39
N THR A 17 -4.57 9.04 5.42
CA THR A 17 -4.13 8.49 6.70
C THR A 17 -4.83 9.18 7.87
N THR A 18 -5.16 8.38 8.87
CA THR A 18 -5.78 8.82 10.11
C THR A 18 -4.71 9.00 11.19
N PRO A 19 -4.69 10.12 11.95
CA PRO A 19 -3.75 10.30 13.05
C PRO A 19 -3.87 9.17 14.09
N GLY A 20 -2.74 8.62 14.51
CA GLY A 20 -2.69 7.57 15.53
C GLY A 20 -3.05 6.16 15.04
N GLN A 21 -3.36 5.98 13.75
CA GLN A 21 -3.64 4.67 13.18
C GLN A 21 -2.59 4.30 12.12
N HIS A 22 -2.10 3.06 12.18
CA HIS A 22 -1.20 2.55 11.15
C HIS A 22 -1.98 2.35 9.84
N PRO A 23 -1.50 2.83 8.69
CA PRO A 23 -2.24 2.71 7.43
C PRO A 23 -2.57 1.28 7.02
N TYR A 24 -1.72 0.30 7.34
CA TYR A 24 -1.98 -1.11 6.99
C TYR A 24 -3.09 -1.75 7.82
N ASP A 25 -3.40 -1.21 9.00
CA ASP A 25 -4.52 -1.69 9.83
C ASP A 25 -5.88 -1.25 9.25
N GLN A 26 -5.87 -0.27 8.33
CA GLN A 26 -7.06 0.23 7.63
C GLN A 26 -7.36 -0.55 6.34
N VAL A 27 -6.49 -1.48 5.96
CA VAL A 27 -6.64 -2.32 4.76
C VAL A 27 -7.01 -3.73 5.18
N VAL A 28 -7.98 -4.33 4.48
CA VAL A 28 -8.31 -5.74 4.68
C VAL A 28 -7.40 -6.57 3.79
N TRP A 29 -6.69 -7.52 4.40
CA TRP A 29 -5.70 -8.37 3.74
C TRP A 29 -6.22 -9.80 3.60
N GLU A 30 -5.81 -10.46 2.53
CA GLU A 30 -5.98 -11.89 2.32
C GLU A 30 -4.67 -12.52 1.84
N LYS A 31 -4.52 -13.83 2.02
CA LYS A 31 -3.35 -14.55 1.52
C LYS A 31 -3.67 -15.18 0.18
N ARG A 32 -2.86 -14.88 -0.83
CA ARG A 32 -2.94 -15.46 -2.17
C ARG A 32 -1.57 -15.94 -2.63
N ASP A 33 -1.59 -16.92 -3.53
CA ASP A 33 -0.39 -17.40 -4.20
C ASP A 33 -0.19 -16.64 -5.50
N ALA A 34 0.97 -16.02 -5.66
CA ALA A 34 1.38 -15.35 -6.89
C ALA A 34 2.19 -16.32 -7.75
N ARG A 35 1.64 -16.73 -8.89
CA ARG A 35 2.31 -17.63 -9.84
C ARG A 35 2.29 -17.05 -11.24
N ILE A 36 3.44 -17.14 -11.92
CA ILE A 36 3.56 -16.85 -13.34
C ILE A 36 4.02 -18.13 -14.02
N SER A 37 3.17 -18.68 -14.88
CA SER A 37 3.48 -19.86 -15.69
C SER A 37 4.06 -19.44 -17.04
N ASN A 38 5.10 -20.13 -17.48
CA ASN A 38 5.62 -20.00 -18.82
C ASN A 38 4.60 -20.57 -19.82
N TRP A 39 4.20 -19.75 -20.79
CA TRP A 39 3.20 -20.13 -21.78
C TRP A 39 3.65 -21.26 -22.72
N LYS A 40 4.97 -21.45 -22.91
CA LYS A 40 5.51 -22.38 -23.90
C LYS A 40 5.49 -23.84 -23.41
N ASP A 41 5.83 -24.04 -22.14
CA ASP A 41 6.04 -25.37 -21.56
C ASP A 41 5.29 -25.58 -20.23
N GLY A 42 4.56 -24.56 -19.75
CA GLY A 42 3.75 -24.65 -18.54
C GLY A 42 4.55 -24.66 -17.24
N SER A 43 5.89 -24.59 -17.31
CA SER A 43 6.74 -24.50 -16.12
C SER A 43 6.47 -23.21 -15.34
N VAL A 44 6.73 -23.25 -14.04
CA VAL A 44 6.63 -22.09 -13.17
C VAL A 44 7.84 -21.20 -13.41
N ALA A 45 7.61 -20.01 -13.99
CA ALA A 45 8.64 -18.99 -14.17
C ALA A 45 8.85 -18.17 -12.88
N PHE A 46 7.79 -18.00 -12.09
CA PHE A 46 7.81 -17.32 -10.79
C PHE A 46 6.74 -17.90 -9.86
N GLU A 47 7.07 -18.07 -8.59
CA GLU A 47 6.14 -18.49 -7.54
C GLU A 47 6.47 -17.80 -6.22
N GLN A 48 5.43 -17.27 -5.57
CA GLN A 48 5.47 -16.83 -4.20
C GLN A 48 4.16 -17.22 -3.51
N LEU A 49 4.25 -18.05 -2.47
CA LEU A 49 3.09 -18.62 -1.79
C LEU A 49 2.72 -17.80 -0.55
N GLY A 50 1.43 -17.73 -0.25
CA GLY A 50 0.90 -17.13 0.98
C GLY A 50 1.19 -15.64 1.16
N VAL A 51 1.28 -14.90 0.06
CA VAL A 51 1.56 -13.45 0.07
C VAL A 51 0.30 -12.70 0.47
N GLU A 52 0.46 -11.66 1.29
CA GLU A 52 -0.64 -10.82 1.74
C GLU A 52 -0.96 -9.76 0.67
N PHE A 53 -2.20 -9.77 0.18
CA PHE A 53 -2.73 -8.81 -0.78
C PHE A 53 -3.95 -8.09 -0.21
N PRO A 54 -4.14 -6.79 -0.50
CA PRO A 54 -5.41 -6.13 -0.24
C PRO A 54 -6.54 -6.81 -1.01
N VAL A 55 -7.65 -7.11 -0.32
CA VAL A 55 -8.80 -7.80 -0.92
C VAL A 55 -9.39 -7.10 -2.14
N THR A 56 -9.18 -5.79 -2.25
CA THR A 56 -9.70 -4.96 -3.35
C THR A 56 -8.85 -5.05 -4.62
N TRP A 57 -7.66 -5.65 -4.56
CA TRP A 57 -6.77 -5.75 -5.72
C TRP A 57 -7.15 -6.94 -6.61
N SER A 58 -7.10 -6.69 -7.92
CA SER A 58 -7.35 -7.66 -9.00
C SER A 58 -8.81 -8.13 -9.11
N LEU A 59 -9.76 -7.21 -8.89
CA LEU A 59 -11.18 -7.37 -9.25
C LEU A 59 -11.39 -7.68 -10.74
#